data_AF-A0A7S2VXV7-F1
#
_entry.id   AF-A0A7S2VXV7-F1
#
_cell.length_a   1.000
_cell.length_b   1.000
_cell.length_c   1.000
_cell.angle_alpha   90.00
_cell.angle_beta   90.00
_cell.angle_gamma   90.00
#
_symmetry.space_group_name_H-M   'P 1'
#
loop_
_entity.id
_entity.type
_entity.pdbx_description
1 polymer ?
#
loop_
_entity_poly.entity_id
_entity_poly.type
_entity_poly.pdbx_seq_one_letter_code
_entity_poly.pdbx_strand_id
1 'polypeptide(L)'
;MAISYQEEFQELVRLLEKSLTKKFAVYNGSDSEGTEYDTIWEMWESEGVWMKDGRLSWYDKAHDYWENNDNAPATVNGMLGGFASITDLDLEGSKCFLESLQKISELGNYNDGDQDNSKLACCECGAGIGRVS
;
A
#
# COMPACT_ATOMS: atom_id res chain seq x y z
N MET A 1 -23.42 15.84 16.19
CA MET A 1 -23.74 15.79 14.75
C MET A 1 -22.58 15.02 14.13
N ALA A 2 -22.75 13.71 13.91
CA ALA A 2 -21.69 12.88 13.36
C ALA A 2 -21.69 13.11 11.84
N ILE A 3 -20.57 13.64 11.33
CA ILE A 3 -20.30 13.67 9.90
C ILE A 3 -20.28 12.21 9.44
N SER A 4 -20.94 11.91 8.32
CA SER A 4 -20.93 10.55 7.79
C SER A 4 -19.52 10.23 7.25
N TYR A 5 -19.04 8.99 7.37
CA TYR A 5 -17.73 8.57 6.84
C TYR A 5 -17.49 8.97 5.38
N GLN A 6 -18.56 9.06 4.59
CA GLN A 6 -18.51 9.51 3.20
C GLN A 6 -18.14 11.00 3.07
N GLU A 7 -18.67 11.86 3.94
CA GLU A 7 -18.36 13.30 3.95
C GLU A 7 -16.92 13.56 4.41
N GLU A 8 -16.42 12.80 5.40
CA GLU A 8 -15.01 12.91 5.83
C GLU A 8 -14.04 12.50 4.70
N PHE A 9 -14.35 11.42 3.99
CA PHE A 9 -13.55 10.99 2.86
C PHE A 9 -13.61 11.98 1.69
N GLN A 10 -14.79 12.53 1.39
CA GLN A 10 -14.95 13.58 0.39
C GLN A 10 -14.06 14.79 0.70
N GLU A 11 -14.03 15.25 1.95
CA GLU A 11 -13.15 16.35 2.33
C GLU A 11 -11.67 15.96 2.26
N LEU A 12 -11.31 14.72 2.61
CA LEU A 12 -9.93 14.23 2.46
C LEU A 12 -9.48 14.26 0.99
N VAL A 13 -10.28 13.73 0.06
CA VAL A 13 -9.98 13.76 -1.38
C VAL A 13 -9.87 15.20 -1.86
N ARG A 14 -10.80 16.07 -1.46
CA ARG A 14 -10.77 17.49 -1.82
C ARG A 14 -9.49 18.19 -1.35
N LEU A 15 -9.03 17.92 -0.13
CA LEU A 15 -7.79 18.47 0.41
C LEU A 15 -6.55 17.95 -0.31
N LEU A 16 -6.56 16.68 -0.71
CA LEU A 16 -5.50 16.06 -1.52
C LEU A 16 -5.42 16.73 -2.89
N GLU A 17 -6.53 16.81 -3.63
CA GLU A 17 -6.59 17.42 -4.96
C GLU A 17 -6.20 18.90 -4.96
N LYS A 18 -6.62 19.65 -3.93
CA LYS A 18 -6.17 21.03 -3.72
C LYS A 18 -4.65 21.12 -3.56
N SER A 19 -4.05 20.18 -2.84
CA SER A 19 -2.60 20.12 -2.62
C SER A 19 -1.86 19.74 -3.90
N LEU A 20 -2.40 18.80 -4.68
CA LEU A 20 -1.86 18.38 -5.97
C LEU A 20 -1.90 19.52 -7.00
N THR A 21 -3.05 20.19 -7.14
CA THR A 21 -3.22 21.34 -8.04
C THR A 21 -2.24 22.48 -7.75
N LYS A 22 -1.83 22.64 -6.49
CA LYS A 22 -0.83 23.65 -6.11
C LYS A 22 0.59 23.24 -6.51
N LYS A 23 0.89 21.93 -6.50
CA LYS A 23 2.24 21.39 -6.71
C LYS A 23 2.52 21.01 -8.16
N PHE A 24 1.50 20.57 -8.89
CA PHE A 24 1.61 20.01 -10.22
C PHE A 24 0.69 20.74 -11.19
N ALA A 25 1.17 20.94 -12.41
CA ALA A 25 0.38 21.55 -13.49
C ALA A 25 -0.76 20.62 -13.98
N VAL A 26 -0.54 19.31 -13.89
CA VAL A 26 -1.49 18.24 -14.25
C VAL A 26 -1.39 17.13 -13.21
N TYR A 27 -2.52 16.60 -12.77
CA TYR A 27 -2.60 15.42 -11.91
C TYR A 27 -3.81 14.56 -12.36
N ASN A 28 -3.64 13.81 -13.44
CA ASN A 28 -4.65 12.88 -13.96
C ASN A 28 -4.04 11.49 -14.13
N GLY A 29 -4.87 10.49 -14.44
CA GLY A 29 -4.43 9.10 -14.57
C GLY A 29 -5.38 8.25 -15.39
N SER A 30 -5.01 6.98 -15.58
CA SER A 30 -5.83 6.01 -16.30
C SER A 30 -5.73 4.62 -15.67
N ASP A 31 -6.74 3.78 -15.92
CA ASP A 31 -6.72 2.37 -15.55
C ASP A 31 -6.05 1.49 -16.63
N SER A 32 -5.92 0.19 -16.37
CA SER A 32 -5.31 -0.77 -17.30
C SER A 32 -6.13 -1.02 -18.57
N GLU A 33 -7.41 -0.62 -18.59
CA GLU A 33 -8.30 -0.71 -19.75
C GLU A 33 -8.28 0.58 -20.59
N GLY A 34 -7.53 1.59 -20.15
CA GLY A 34 -7.36 2.86 -20.84
C GLY A 34 -8.44 3.89 -20.54
N THR A 35 -9.28 3.68 -19.52
CA THR A 35 -10.19 4.74 -19.05
C THR A 35 -9.37 5.85 -18.42
N GLU A 36 -9.54 7.08 -18.89
CA GLU A 36 -8.89 8.27 -18.34
C GLU A 36 -9.76 8.93 -17.25
N TYR A 37 -9.11 9.47 -16.23
CA TYR A 37 -9.73 10.18 -15.10
C TYR A 37 -9.04 11.53 -14.91
N ASP A 38 -9.80 12.62 -14.95
CA ASP A 38 -9.27 13.98 -14.76
C ASP A 38 -9.02 14.30 -13.29
N THR A 39 -9.72 13.61 -12.38
CA THR A 39 -9.62 13.81 -10.94
C THR A 39 -9.55 12.49 -10.17
N ILE A 40 -9.05 12.56 -8.94
CA ILE A 40 -9.02 11.42 -8.02
C ILE A 40 -10.45 11.05 -7.61
N TRP A 41 -11.32 12.06 -7.47
CA TRP A 41 -12.73 11.87 -7.18
C TRP A 41 -13.43 11.00 -8.24
N GLU A 42 -13.28 11.35 -9.53
CA GLU A 42 -13.87 10.60 -10.64
C GLU A 42 -13.42 9.14 -10.65
N MET A 43 -12.13 8.88 -10.40
CA MET A 43 -11.59 7.52 -10.30
C MET A 43 -12.24 6.75 -9.15
N TRP A 44 -12.31 7.33 -7.94
CA TRP A 44 -12.90 6.65 -6.78
C TRP A 44 -14.40 6.41 -6.91
N GLU A 45 -15.11 7.30 -7.60
CA GLU A 45 -16.52 7.12 -7.94
C GLU A 45 -16.69 5.96 -8.94
N SER A 46 -15.90 5.94 -10.01
CA SER A 46 -15.90 4.88 -11.03
C SER A 46 -15.59 3.50 -10.45
N GLU A 47 -14.58 3.41 -9.58
CA GLU A 47 -14.15 2.16 -8.96
C GLU A 47 -15.11 1.60 -7.91
N GLY A 48 -16.14 2.39 -7.54
CA GLY A 48 -17.20 1.91 -6.66
C GLY A 48 -16.74 1.65 -5.23
N VAL A 49 -15.73 2.38 -4.73
CA VAL A 49 -15.27 2.29 -3.32
C VAL A 49 -16.43 2.50 -2.33
N TRP A 50 -17.48 3.22 -2.75
CA TRP A 50 -18.62 3.63 -1.93
C TRP A 50 -19.95 2.99 -2.34
N MET A 51 -19.98 2.21 -3.43
CA MET A 51 -21.23 1.69 -3.96
C MET A 51 -21.75 0.52 -3.12
N LYS A 52 -23.00 0.64 -2.64
CA LYS A 52 -23.78 -0.45 -2.02
C LYS A 52 -24.77 -1.08 -3.01
N ASP A 53 -24.51 -0.95 -4.31
CA ASP A 53 -25.45 -1.33 -5.37
C ASP A 53 -25.32 -2.81 -5.79
N GLY A 54 -24.53 -3.60 -5.06
CA GLY A 54 -24.35 -5.04 -5.30
C GLY A 54 -23.26 -5.40 -6.30
N ARG A 55 -22.53 -4.42 -6.85
CA ARG A 55 -21.24 -4.67 -7.51
C ARG A 55 -20.18 -5.05 -6.47
N LEU A 56 -19.20 -5.89 -6.83
CA LEU A 56 -18.03 -6.12 -5.98
C LEU A 56 -17.38 -4.76 -5.70
N SER A 57 -17.26 -4.41 -4.43
CA SER A 57 -16.56 -3.19 -4.06
C SER A 57 -15.09 -3.30 -4.46
N TRP A 58 -14.41 -2.16 -4.57
CA TRP A 58 -12.96 -2.09 -4.78
C TRP A 58 -12.18 -3.12 -3.93
N TYR A 59 -12.56 -3.28 -2.66
CA TYR A 59 -11.92 -4.22 -1.76
C TYR A 59 -12.32 -5.68 -1.98
N ASP A 60 -13.57 -5.96 -2.36
CA ASP A 60 -14.00 -7.33 -2.64
C ASP A 60 -13.28 -7.90 -3.87
N LYS A 61 -13.11 -7.09 -4.94
CA LYS A 61 -12.34 -7.48 -6.13
C LYS A 61 -10.91 -7.90 -5.76
N ALA A 62 -10.25 -7.12 -4.89
CA ALA A 62 -8.89 -7.41 -4.45
C ALA A 62 -8.83 -8.66 -3.54
N HIS A 63 -9.79 -8.79 -2.61
CA HIS A 63 -9.92 -9.97 -1.76
C HIS A 63 -10.08 -11.25 -2.59
N ASP A 64 -11.03 -11.27 -3.53
CA ASP A 64 -11.31 -12.44 -4.37
C ASP A 64 -10.13 -12.83 -5.25
N TYR A 65 -9.35 -11.84 -5.73
CA TYR A 65 -8.12 -12.10 -6.46
C TYR A 65 -7.10 -12.86 -5.60
N TRP A 66 -6.82 -12.36 -4.38
CA TRP A 66 -5.81 -12.93 -3.50
C TRP A 66 -6.23 -14.25 -2.83
N GLU A 67 -7.53 -14.46 -2.60
CA GLU A 67 -8.07 -15.71 -2.05
C GLU A 67 -8.06 -16.86 -3.08
N ASN A 68 -8.08 -16.52 -4.37
CA ASN A 68 -8.04 -17.52 -5.43
C ASN A 68 -6.62 -18.05 -5.66
N ASN A 69 -6.37 -19.29 -5.24
CA ASN A 69 -5.08 -19.96 -5.40
C ASN A 69 -4.62 -20.13 -6.87
N ASP A 70 -5.52 -20.08 -7.85
CA ASP A 70 -5.14 -20.11 -9.27
C ASP A 70 -4.54 -18.77 -9.72
N ASN A 71 -4.93 -17.67 -9.09
CA ASN A 71 -4.38 -16.33 -9.34
C ASN A 71 -3.13 -16.07 -8.50
N ALA A 72 -3.20 -16.34 -7.19
CA ALA A 72 -2.18 -15.98 -6.21
C ALA A 72 -1.91 -17.12 -5.22
N PRO A 73 -1.22 -18.20 -5.65
CA PRO A 73 -0.91 -19.31 -4.75
C PRO A 73 0.00 -18.84 -3.61
N ALA A 74 -0.15 -19.46 -2.42
CA ALA A 74 0.63 -19.16 -1.21
C ALA A 74 2.11 -19.58 -1.32
N THR A 75 2.83 -18.98 -2.25
CA THR A 75 4.23 -19.23 -2.62
C THR A 75 4.91 -17.91 -2.95
N VAL A 76 6.24 -17.86 -2.91
CA VAL A 76 7.01 -16.66 -3.31
C VAL A 76 6.63 -16.20 -4.73
N ASN A 77 6.40 -17.15 -5.65
CA ASN A 77 6.01 -16.83 -7.01
C ASN A 77 4.60 -16.25 -7.12
N GLY A 78 3.65 -16.72 -6.31
CA GLY A 78 2.31 -16.14 -6.26
C GLY A 78 2.31 -14.74 -5.66
N MET A 79 3.05 -14.52 -4.56
CA MET A 79 3.19 -13.18 -3.95
C MET A 79 3.82 -12.16 -4.89
N LEU A 80 4.74 -12.61 -5.76
CA LEU A 80 5.44 -11.76 -6.72
C LEU A 80 4.86 -11.84 -8.14
N GLY A 81 3.64 -12.40 -8.31
CA GLY A 81 2.95 -12.41 -9.61
C GLY A 81 3.75 -13.03 -10.77
N GLY A 82 4.52 -14.10 -10.50
CA GLY A 82 5.37 -14.76 -11.50
C GLY A 82 6.83 -14.30 -11.54
N PHE A 83 7.21 -13.34 -10.69
CA PHE A 83 8.56 -12.77 -10.67
C PHE A 83 9.41 -13.28 -9.50
N ALA A 84 9.27 -14.54 -9.07
CA ALA A 84 10.04 -15.09 -7.94
C ALA A 84 11.57 -14.89 -8.06
N SER A 85 12.10 -14.83 -9.28
CA SER A 85 13.53 -14.65 -9.55
C SER A 85 14.11 -13.33 -9.02
N ILE A 86 13.29 -12.32 -8.72
CA ILE A 86 13.78 -11.04 -8.17
C ILE A 86 13.84 -11.01 -6.64
N THR A 87 13.38 -12.07 -5.96
CA THR A 87 13.24 -12.05 -4.48
C THR A 87 14.54 -11.71 -3.77
N ASP A 88 15.66 -12.30 -4.17
CA ASP A 88 16.96 -12.08 -3.51
C ASP A 88 17.43 -10.63 -3.70
N LEU A 89 17.23 -10.08 -4.90
CA LEU A 89 17.61 -8.71 -5.21
C LEU A 89 16.76 -7.69 -4.45
N ASP A 90 15.45 -7.93 -4.36
CA ASP A 90 14.50 -7.11 -3.60
C ASP A 90 14.82 -7.11 -2.09
N LEU A 91 15.11 -8.28 -1.51
CA LEU A 91 15.45 -8.42 -0.09
C LEU A 91 16.81 -7.78 0.23
N GLU A 92 17.82 -7.98 -0.61
CA GLU A 92 19.15 -7.38 -0.39
C GLU A 92 19.11 -5.85 -0.49
N GLY A 93 18.37 -5.31 -1.45
CA GLY A 93 18.16 -3.87 -1.57
C GLY A 93 17.45 -3.28 -0.34
N SER A 94 16.40 -3.96 0.14
CA SER A 94 15.66 -3.56 1.34
C SER A 94 16.53 -3.61 2.60
N LYS A 95 17.34 -4.66 2.76
CA LYS A 95 18.29 -4.79 3.86
C LYS A 95 19.32 -3.66 3.84
N CYS A 96 19.95 -3.42 2.69
CA CYS A 96 20.91 -2.31 2.52
C CYS A 96 20.29 -0.96 2.89
N PHE A 97 19.03 -0.73 2.49
CA PHE A 97 18.30 0.48 2.84
C PHE A 97 18.07 0.60 4.35
N LEU A 98 17.59 -0.45 5.02
CA LEU A 98 17.38 -0.46 6.47
C LEU A 98 18.68 -0.24 7.25
N GLU A 99 19.78 -0.89 6.85
CA GLU A 99 21.10 -0.67 7.44
C GLU A 99 21.58 0.78 7.27
N SER A 100 21.26 1.43 6.14
CA SER A 100 21.60 2.83 5.91
C SER A 100 20.86 3.76 6.88
N LEU A 101 19.58 3.48 7.17
CA LEU A 101 18.79 4.26 8.12
C LEU A 101 19.30 4.08 9.55
N GLN A 102 19.67 2.86 9.94
CA GLN A 102 20.27 2.58 11.25
C GLN A 102 21.58 3.34 11.46
N LYS A 103 22.40 3.49 10.40
CA LYS A 103 23.66 4.26 10.45
C LYS A 103 23.44 5.78 10.57
N ILE A 104 22.29 6.29 10.13
CA ILE A 104 21.98 7.74 10.07
C ILE A 104 21.15 8.20 11.29
N SER A 105 20.44 7.30 11.95
CA SER A 105 19.47 7.65 13.01
C SER A 105 19.95 7.29 14.42
N GLU A 106 19.37 7.95 15.42
CA GLU A 106 19.50 7.57 16.84
C GLU A 106 18.93 6.17 17.13
N LEU A 107 18.30 5.49 16.16
CA LEU A 107 17.94 4.07 16.25
C LEU A 107 19.18 3.18 16.38
N GLY A 108 20.35 3.63 15.90
CA GLY A 108 21.64 2.95 16.09
C GLY A 108 22.21 3.08 17.51
N ASN A 109 21.65 3.96 18.36
CA ASN A 109 22.05 4.11 19.77
C ASN A 109 21.25 3.20 20.71
N TYR A 110 20.40 2.30 20.17
CA TYR A 110 19.91 1.14 20.89
C TYR A 110 21.07 0.17 21.11
N ASN A 111 21.98 0.56 22.01
CA ASN A 111 23.13 -0.22 22.37
C ASN A 111 22.64 -1.51 23.01
N ASP A 112 23.17 -2.64 22.54
CA ASP A 112 23.10 -4.00 23.07
C ASP A 112 23.64 -4.13 24.54
N GLY A 113 23.83 -3.00 25.22
CA GLY A 113 24.43 -2.88 26.54
C GLY A 113 23.53 -2.23 27.60
N ASP A 114 22.34 -1.73 27.25
CA ASP A 114 21.33 -1.40 28.26
C ASP A 114 20.57 -2.68 28.59
N GLN A 115 20.74 -3.19 29.81
CA GLN A 115 20.18 -4.47 30.27
C GLN A 115 18.64 -4.47 30.39
N ASP A 116 17.99 -3.36 30.04
CA ASP A 116 16.55 -3.30 29.89
C ASP A 116 16.19 -3.64 28.45
N ASN A 117 15.69 -4.85 28.30
CA ASN A 117 15.41 -5.57 27.06
C ASN A 117 14.23 -4.94 26.31
N SER A 118 14.31 -3.67 25.89
CA SER A 118 13.30 -3.05 25.02
C SER A 118 13.43 -3.64 23.62
N LYS A 119 12.82 -4.80 23.44
CA LYS A 119 12.76 -5.52 22.17
C LYS A 119 12.23 -4.59 21.09
N LEU A 120 13.06 -4.27 20.10
CA LEU A 120 12.60 -3.65 18.86
C LEU A 120 11.57 -4.60 18.23
N ALA A 121 10.43 -4.06 17.85
CA ALA A 121 9.34 -4.81 17.22
C ALA A 121 9.11 -4.27 15.80
N CYS A 122 8.95 -5.19 14.86
CA CYS A 122 8.62 -4.89 13.46
C CYS A 122 7.21 -5.38 13.16
N CYS A 123 6.51 -4.68 12.27
CA CYS A 123 5.19 -5.06 11.76
C CYS A 123 5.25 -5.08 10.23
N GLU A 124 4.98 -6.23 9.61
CA GLU A 124 4.89 -6.38 8.16
C GLU A 124 3.43 -6.24 7.73
N CYS A 125 3.08 -5.10 7.14
CA CYS A 125 1.75 -4.85 6.60
C CYS A 125 1.61 -5.50 5.22
N GLY A 126 0.53 -6.27 5.00
CA GLY A 126 0.34 -6.99 3.73
C GLY A 126 1.36 -8.13 3.52
N ALA A 127 1.77 -8.79 4.61
CA ALA A 127 2.85 -9.78 4.62
C ALA A 127 2.64 -11.00 3.71
N GLY A 128 1.38 -11.32 3.37
CA GLY A 128 1.05 -12.56 2.66
C GLY A 128 1.58 -13.78 3.43
N ILE A 129 2.50 -14.53 2.81
CA ILE A 129 3.16 -15.69 3.44
C ILE A 129 4.35 -15.33 4.34
N GLY A 130 4.65 -14.04 4.55
CA GLY A 130 5.80 -13.58 5.33
C GLY A 130 7.12 -13.71 4.56
N ARG A 131 7.13 -13.32 3.28
CA ARG A 131 8.34 -13.41 2.44
C ARG A 131 9.47 -12.51 2.94
N VAL A 132 9.14 -11.35 3.53
CA VAL A 132 10.13 -10.35 3.97
C VAL A 132 10.59 -10.57 5.42
N SER A 133 9.76 -11.26 6.23
CA SER A 133 9.97 -11.52 7.66
C SER A 133 11.29 -12.22 8.02
#